data_AF-A0A1Y4CHF8-F1
#
_entry.id   AF-A0A1Y4CHF8-F1
#
_cell.length_a   1.000
_cell.length_b   1.000
_cell.length_c   1.000
_cell.angle_alpha   90.00
_cell.angle_beta   90.00
_cell.angle_gamma   90.00
#
_symmetry.space_group_name_H-M   'P 1'
#
loop_
_entity.id
_entity.type
_entity.pdbx_description
1 polymer ?
#
loop_
_entity_poly.entity_id
_entity_poly.type
_entity_poly.pdbx_seq_one_letter_code
_entity_poly.pdbx_strand_id
1 'polypeptide(L)'
;MSVITEEKENNKVFLDAEDLEYKIEIATQILDRNIGFVTNCDNKTSIVLAAFGVLLAIILTNEGLNEIFNIIKECIATKTFCSILYLFCFAGAIFVMVLGMFNLGSVLVAKTSEKAIGRKDENSRIFFAGIRKNCDYNTYHQKFYAMSKEDLLNDLIEQIYINAEIASNKYATYNRGLILTIVGFVFFVMLLLIGIYIY
;
A
#
# COMPACT_ATOMS: atom_id res chain seq x y z
N MET A 1 41.06 -50.27 4.25
CA MET A 1 39.86 -49.79 3.53
C MET A 1 39.14 -48.85 4.47
N SER A 2 39.60 -47.60 4.55
CA SER A 2 39.32 -46.62 5.61
C SER A 2 38.99 -45.26 4.99
N VAL A 3 38.03 -45.22 4.07
CA VAL A 3 37.75 -44.01 3.25
C VAL A 3 36.26 -43.64 3.26
N ILE A 4 35.44 -44.16 4.17
CA ILE A 4 33.97 -43.95 4.08
C ILE A 4 33.37 -43.28 5.33
N THR A 5 34.14 -43.04 6.38
CA THR A 5 33.56 -42.57 7.66
C THR A 5 33.85 -41.10 8.01
N GLU A 6 34.65 -40.36 7.24
CA GLU A 6 35.01 -38.96 7.59
C GLU A 6 34.31 -37.87 6.76
N GLU A 7 33.54 -38.22 5.72
CA GLU A 7 33.05 -37.22 4.76
C GLU A 7 31.60 -36.73 5.01
N LYS A 8 30.93 -37.18 6.07
CA LYS A 8 29.52 -36.82 6.34
C LYS A 8 29.28 -35.86 7.51
N GLU A 9 30.32 -35.34 8.17
CA GLU A 9 30.16 -34.48 9.35
C GLU A 9 30.48 -32.99 9.14
N ASN A 10 30.98 -32.58 7.97
CA ASN A 10 31.51 -31.23 7.77
C ASN A 10 30.73 -30.29 6.83
N ASN A 11 29.41 -30.51 6.66
CA ASN A 11 28.55 -29.54 5.96
C ASN A 11 27.61 -28.76 6.90
N LYS A 12 27.99 -28.62 8.17
CA LYS A 12 27.63 -27.40 8.90
C LYS A 12 28.49 -26.31 8.29
N VAL A 13 27.95 -25.57 7.33
CA VAL A 13 28.52 -24.28 6.92
C VAL A 13 28.51 -23.43 8.20
N PHE A 14 29.62 -23.47 8.94
CA PHE A 14 29.92 -22.46 9.91
C PHE A 14 29.97 -21.18 9.08
N LEU A 15 28.89 -20.40 9.15
CA LEU A 15 28.95 -19.01 8.76
C LEU A 15 30.13 -18.42 9.53
N ASP A 16 31.21 -18.16 8.82
CA ASP A 16 32.32 -17.40 9.36
C ASP A 16 31.75 -16.08 9.90
N ALA A 17 32.30 -15.57 10.99
CA ALA A 17 31.87 -14.32 11.60
C ALA A 17 31.89 -13.16 10.59
N GLU A 18 32.78 -13.22 9.60
CA GLU A 18 32.86 -12.30 8.45
C GLU A 18 31.68 -12.47 7.47
N ASP A 19 31.30 -13.70 7.10
CA ASP A 19 30.14 -13.98 6.24
C ASP A 19 28.82 -13.56 6.92
N LEU A 20 28.73 -13.75 8.24
CA LEU A 20 27.55 -13.35 9.00
C LEU A 20 27.40 -11.82 9.07
N GLU A 21 28.50 -11.10 9.26
CA GLU A 21 28.51 -9.63 9.28
C GLU A 21 28.17 -9.05 7.91
N TYR A 22 28.72 -9.63 6.84
CA TYR A 22 28.37 -9.27 5.47
C TYR A 22 26.86 -9.48 5.19
N LYS A 23 26.29 -10.61 5.62
CA LYS A 23 24.85 -10.87 5.43
C LYS A 23 23.96 -9.92 6.22
N ILE A 24 24.37 -9.52 7.42
CA ILE A 24 23.65 -8.50 8.21
C ILE A 24 23.66 -7.15 7.49
N GLU A 25 24.80 -6.75 6.92
CA GLU A 25 24.91 -5.52 6.13
C GLU A 25 23.97 -5.56 4.92
N ILE A 26 24.01 -6.64 4.13
CA ILE A 26 23.14 -6.82 2.97
C ILE A 26 21.66 -6.85 3.38
N ALA A 27 21.32 -7.55 4.46
CA ALA A 27 19.95 -7.60 4.96
C ALA A 27 19.45 -6.22 5.39
N THR A 28 20.28 -5.42 6.06
CA THR A 28 19.96 -4.04 6.44
C THR A 28 19.69 -3.19 5.19
N GLN A 29 20.55 -3.27 4.17
CA GLN A 29 20.34 -2.53 2.91
C GLN A 29 19.06 -2.97 2.18
N ILE A 30 18.74 -4.27 2.18
CA ILE A 30 17.50 -4.79 1.57
C ILE A 30 16.27 -4.29 2.35
N LEU A 31 16.33 -4.26 3.67
CA LEU A 31 15.26 -3.74 4.52
C LEU A 31 15.00 -2.26 4.22
N ASP A 32 16.05 -1.44 4.21
CA ASP A 32 15.96 -0.01 3.90
C ASP A 32 15.35 0.24 2.51
N ARG A 33 15.74 -0.57 1.52
CA ARG A 33 15.16 -0.49 0.17
C ARG A 33 13.66 -0.80 0.16
N ASN A 34 13.22 -1.82 0.91
CA ASN A 34 11.79 -2.17 0.98
C ASN A 34 10.98 -1.09 1.71
N ILE A 35 11.51 -0.54 2.80
CA ILE A 35 10.91 0.63 3.48
C ILE A 35 10.81 1.81 2.50
N GLY A 36 11.87 2.06 1.73
CA GLY A 36 11.88 3.06 0.66
C GLY A 36 10.79 2.83 -0.40
N PHE A 37 10.51 1.59 -0.80
CA PHE A 37 9.41 1.28 -1.72
C PHE A 37 8.04 1.58 -1.12
N VAL A 38 7.82 1.30 0.17
CA VAL A 38 6.59 1.65 0.89
C VAL A 38 6.41 3.17 0.88
N THR A 39 7.43 3.92 1.32
CA THR A 39 7.41 5.39 1.34
C THR A 39 7.16 5.98 -0.05
N ASN A 40 7.79 5.43 -1.09
CA ASN A 40 7.58 5.87 -2.46
C ASN A 40 6.14 5.63 -2.94
N CYS A 41 5.53 4.51 -2.59
CA CYS A 41 4.13 4.23 -2.92
C CYS A 41 3.18 5.20 -2.21
N ASP A 42 3.43 5.50 -0.94
CA ASP A 42 2.63 6.45 -0.15
C ASP A 42 2.75 7.88 -0.69
N ASN A 43 3.95 8.31 -1.06
CA ASN A 43 4.18 9.60 -1.71
C ASN A 43 3.45 9.69 -3.06
N LYS A 44 3.58 8.68 -3.93
CA LYS A 44 2.88 8.63 -5.22
C LYS A 44 1.36 8.70 -5.03
N THR A 45 0.83 7.97 -4.05
CA THR A 45 -0.60 7.96 -3.74
C THR A 45 -1.07 9.34 -3.28
N SER A 46 -0.32 9.99 -2.37
CA SER A 46 -0.64 11.32 -1.85
C SER A 46 -0.64 12.38 -2.96
N ILE A 47 0.35 12.34 -3.85
CA ILE A 47 0.43 13.25 -5.02
C ILE A 47 -0.78 13.05 -5.94
N VAL A 48 -1.14 11.80 -6.25
CA VAL A 48 -2.29 11.48 -7.11
C VAL A 48 -3.60 11.97 -6.47
N LEU A 49 -3.82 11.68 -5.18
CA LEU A 49 -5.01 12.14 -4.48
C LEU A 49 -5.11 13.67 -4.43
N ALA A 50 -4.00 14.37 -4.18
CA ALA A 50 -3.96 15.82 -4.21
C ALA A 50 -4.30 16.38 -5.59
N ALA A 51 -3.73 15.80 -6.67
CA ALA A 51 -4.03 16.21 -8.03
C ALA A 51 -5.52 16.04 -8.38
N PHE A 52 -6.11 14.87 -8.07
CA PHE A 52 -7.55 14.66 -8.28
C PHE A 52 -8.41 15.55 -7.39
N GLY A 53 -7.98 15.82 -6.15
CA GLY A 53 -8.66 16.77 -5.26
C GLY A 53 -8.75 18.18 -5.87
N VAL A 54 -7.66 18.68 -6.46
CA VAL A 54 -7.65 19.97 -7.16
C VAL A 54 -8.57 19.94 -8.39
N LEU A 55 -8.47 18.90 -9.23
CA LEU A 55 -9.32 18.77 -10.42
C LEU A 55 -10.82 18.73 -10.06
N LEU A 56 -11.18 17.95 -9.04
CA LEU A 56 -12.56 17.87 -8.56
C LEU A 56 -13.03 19.19 -7.96
N ALA A 57 -12.17 19.89 -7.21
CA ALA A 57 -12.52 21.20 -6.66
C ALA A 57 -12.84 22.23 -7.75
N ILE A 58 -12.12 22.21 -8.88
CA ILE A 58 -12.39 23.07 -10.04
C ILE A 58 -13.75 22.74 -10.66
N ILE A 59 -14.03 21.45 -10.87
CA ILE A 59 -15.29 21.01 -11.50
C ILE A 59 -16.49 21.23 -10.55
N LEU A 60 -16.32 21.03 -9.25
CA LEU A 60 -17.39 21.16 -8.24
C LEU A 60 -17.50 22.59 -7.67
N THR A 61 -17.05 23.59 -8.42
CA THR A 61 -17.39 24.99 -8.15
C THR A 61 -18.91 25.21 -8.23
N ASN A 62 -19.40 26.34 -7.72
CA ASN A 62 -20.83 26.65 -7.76
C ASN A 62 -21.42 26.58 -9.19
N GLU A 63 -20.66 27.06 -10.19
CA GLU A 63 -21.06 26.99 -11.60
C GLU A 63 -21.17 25.54 -12.08
N GLY A 64 -20.12 24.73 -11.88
CA GLY A 64 -20.14 23.33 -12.31
C GLY A 64 -21.17 22.48 -11.57
N LEU A 65 -21.41 22.74 -10.27
CA LEU A 65 -22.49 22.10 -9.53
C LEU A 65 -23.87 22.47 -10.06
N ASN A 66 -24.09 23.74 -10.41
CA ASN A 66 -25.35 24.19 -10.99
C ASN A 66 -25.60 23.51 -12.34
N GLU A 67 -24.59 23.40 -13.21
CA GLU A 67 -24.71 22.67 -14.48
C GLU A 67 -25.06 21.20 -14.27
N ILE A 68 -24.37 20.51 -13.35
CA ILE A 68 -24.68 19.13 -12.98
C ILE A 68 -26.13 19.01 -12.51
N PHE A 69 -26.60 19.91 -11.64
CA PHE A 69 -27.98 19.88 -11.16
C PHE A 69 -29.01 20.17 -12.26
N ASN A 70 -28.69 21.06 -13.20
CA ASN A 70 -29.57 21.37 -14.33
C ASN A 70 -29.72 20.13 -15.23
N ILE A 71 -28.61 19.52 -15.64
CA ILE A 71 -28.60 18.29 -16.46
C ILE A 71 -29.44 17.19 -15.80
N ILE A 72 -29.26 16.98 -14.48
CA ILE A 72 -30.03 15.97 -13.73
C ILE A 72 -31.52 16.30 -13.74
N LYS A 73 -31.90 17.56 -13.47
CA LYS A 73 -33.30 17.99 -13.47
C LYS A 73 -33.94 17.83 -14.84
N GLU A 74 -33.25 18.22 -15.90
CA GLU A 74 -33.72 18.08 -17.27
C GLU A 74 -33.91 16.60 -17.64
N CYS A 75 -32.93 15.74 -17.37
CA CYS A 75 -33.04 14.30 -17.60
C CYS A 75 -34.26 13.69 -16.88
N ILE A 76 -34.53 14.10 -15.63
CA ILE A 76 -35.69 13.66 -14.85
C ILE A 76 -37.00 14.22 -15.43
N ALA A 77 -36.98 15.42 -16.01
CA ALA A 77 -38.16 16.03 -16.61
C ALA A 77 -38.51 15.39 -17.96
N THR A 78 -37.52 15.08 -18.82
CA THR A 78 -37.75 14.48 -20.14
C THR A 78 -38.27 13.04 -20.04
N LYS A 79 -37.86 12.28 -19.01
CA LYS A 79 -38.30 10.89 -18.73
C LYS A 79 -38.17 9.91 -19.91
N THR A 80 -37.27 10.18 -20.85
CA THR A 80 -37.02 9.24 -21.96
C THR A 80 -36.10 8.12 -21.50
N PHE A 81 -36.14 6.99 -22.21
CA PHE A 81 -35.20 5.89 -21.98
C PHE A 81 -33.74 6.36 -22.05
N CYS A 82 -33.40 7.24 -23.02
CA CYS A 82 -32.06 7.79 -23.17
C CYS A 82 -31.63 8.63 -21.95
N SER A 83 -32.52 9.48 -21.42
CA SER A 83 -32.24 10.29 -20.22
C SER A 83 -32.03 9.42 -18.98
N ILE A 84 -32.83 8.36 -18.82
CA ILE A 84 -32.67 7.40 -17.73
C ILE A 84 -31.34 6.66 -17.86
N LEU A 85 -31.01 6.15 -19.06
CA LEU A 85 -29.75 5.47 -19.32
C LEU A 85 -28.53 6.39 -19.06
N TYR A 86 -28.61 7.65 -19.50
CA TYR A 86 -27.58 8.66 -19.23
C TYR A 86 -27.35 8.84 -17.73
N LEU A 87 -28.41 8.99 -16.93
CA LEU A 87 -28.29 9.12 -15.47
C LEU A 87 -27.65 7.89 -14.82
N PHE A 88 -27.99 6.67 -15.27
CA PHE A 88 -27.34 5.44 -14.81
C PHE A 88 -25.84 5.42 -15.14
N CYS A 89 -25.47 5.81 -16.36
CA CYS A 89 -24.06 5.93 -16.77
C CYS A 89 -23.32 7.00 -15.95
N PHE A 90 -23.95 8.14 -15.70
CA PHE A 90 -23.38 9.26 -14.94
C PHE A 90 -23.13 8.85 -13.47
N ALA A 91 -24.13 8.23 -12.84
CA ALA A 91 -23.99 7.67 -11.48
C ALA A 91 -22.93 6.57 -11.43
N GLY A 92 -22.87 5.70 -12.45
CA GLY A 92 -21.86 4.66 -12.58
C GLY A 92 -20.43 5.23 -12.67
N ALA A 93 -20.23 6.29 -13.45
CA ALA A 93 -18.93 6.96 -13.57
C ALA A 93 -18.48 7.54 -12.22
N ILE A 94 -19.37 8.23 -11.50
CA ILE A 94 -19.10 8.75 -10.16
C ILE A 94 -18.75 7.61 -9.19
N PHE A 95 -19.53 6.52 -9.20
CA PHE A 95 -19.30 5.37 -8.33
C PHE A 95 -17.94 4.72 -8.57
N VAL A 96 -17.55 4.48 -9.83
CA VAL A 96 -16.24 3.92 -10.20
C VAL A 96 -15.11 4.84 -9.75
N MET A 97 -15.27 6.16 -9.96
CA MET A 97 -14.29 7.15 -9.55
C MET A 97 -14.10 7.17 -8.03
N VAL A 98 -15.19 7.18 -7.25
CA VAL A 98 -15.16 7.14 -5.77
C VAL A 98 -14.54 5.84 -5.27
N LEU A 99 -14.84 4.71 -5.89
CA LEU A 99 -14.22 3.42 -5.55
C LEU A 99 -12.70 3.44 -5.81
N GLY A 100 -12.27 4.06 -6.91
CA GLY A 100 -10.85 4.28 -7.21
C GLY A 100 -10.16 5.15 -6.15
N MET A 101 -10.78 6.28 -5.79
CA MET A 101 -10.26 7.17 -4.75
C MET A 101 -10.22 6.50 -3.37
N PHE A 102 -11.22 5.69 -3.03
CA PHE A 102 -11.23 4.92 -1.78
C PHE A 102 -10.07 3.91 -1.74
N ASN A 103 -9.82 3.20 -2.84
CA ASN A 103 -8.67 2.31 -2.94
C ASN A 103 -7.35 3.06 -2.77
N LEU A 104 -7.19 4.23 -3.41
CA LEU A 104 -6.01 5.09 -3.21
C LEU A 104 -5.88 5.52 -1.74
N GLY A 105 -6.96 5.98 -1.11
CA GLY A 105 -6.94 6.33 0.32
C GLY A 105 -6.53 5.15 1.22
N SER A 106 -6.97 3.94 0.88
CA SER A 106 -6.62 2.73 1.63
C SER A 106 -5.13 2.35 1.56
N VAL A 107 -4.40 2.82 0.52
CA VAL A 107 -2.94 2.63 0.44
C VAL A 107 -2.23 3.38 1.56
N LEU A 108 -2.73 4.56 1.95
CA LEU A 108 -2.14 5.40 2.99
C LEU A 108 -2.41 4.90 4.42
N VAL A 109 -3.33 3.95 4.59
CA VAL A 109 -3.62 3.36 5.91
C VAL A 109 -2.37 2.60 6.38
N ALA A 110 -1.91 2.94 7.59
CA ALA A 110 -0.78 2.25 8.21
C ALA A 110 -1.11 0.76 8.38
N LYS A 111 -0.32 -0.11 7.76
CA LYS A 111 -0.37 -1.56 7.94
C LYS A 111 0.78 -1.96 8.84
N THR A 112 0.49 -2.40 10.07
CA THR A 112 1.48 -2.94 11.01
C THR A 112 1.52 -4.47 10.93
N SER A 113 2.69 -5.04 11.23
CA SER A 113 3.01 -6.47 11.06
C SER A 113 2.04 -7.44 11.75
N GLU A 114 1.39 -7.03 12.85
CA GLU A 114 0.45 -7.87 13.60
C GLU A 114 -0.71 -8.40 12.74
N LYS A 115 -1.12 -7.65 11.71
CA LYS A 115 -2.16 -8.07 10.75
C LYS A 115 -1.62 -8.66 9.45
N ALA A 116 -0.33 -8.50 9.14
CA ALA A 116 0.25 -8.97 7.89
C ALA A 116 0.57 -10.48 7.91
N ILE A 117 0.98 -11.04 9.06
CA ILE A 117 1.60 -12.39 9.08
C ILE A 117 0.86 -13.40 9.99
N GLY A 118 -0.18 -13.00 10.72
CA GLY A 118 -0.92 -13.95 11.56
C GLY A 118 -0.06 -14.65 12.63
N ARG A 119 1.08 -14.06 12.99
CA ARG A 119 1.98 -14.57 14.02
C ARG A 119 1.68 -13.88 15.35
N LYS A 120 1.62 -14.68 16.42
CA LYS A 120 1.77 -14.22 17.81
C LYS A 120 3.19 -13.66 17.96
N ASP A 121 3.32 -12.39 17.62
CA ASP A 121 4.52 -11.59 17.82
C ASP A 121 4.79 -11.45 19.32
N GLU A 122 5.88 -12.05 19.79
CA GLU A 122 6.42 -11.80 21.12
C GLU A 122 7.88 -11.32 21.14
N ASN A 123 8.63 -11.33 20.02
CA ASN A 123 10.10 -11.22 20.12
C ASN A 123 10.85 -10.46 19.01
N SER A 124 10.23 -9.72 18.08
CA SER A 124 11.07 -8.83 17.23
C SER A 124 11.71 -7.76 18.12
N ARG A 125 13.03 -7.67 18.04
CA ARG A 125 13.87 -6.78 18.86
C ARG A 125 14.26 -5.52 18.10
N ILE A 126 14.04 -5.45 16.78
CA ILE A 126 14.31 -4.24 15.98
C ILE A 126 13.05 -3.51 15.49
N PHE A 127 11.89 -4.19 15.45
CA PHE A 127 10.63 -3.58 15.01
C PHE A 127 9.92 -2.84 16.13
N PHE A 128 9.44 -1.61 15.88
CA PHE A 128 8.87 -0.75 16.92
C PHE A 128 7.72 -1.38 17.71
N ALA A 129 6.83 -2.16 17.07
CA ALA A 129 5.74 -2.82 17.78
C ALA A 129 6.24 -3.98 18.64
N GLY A 130 7.24 -4.73 18.15
CA GLY A 130 7.91 -5.79 18.91
C GLY A 130 8.69 -5.23 20.10
N ILE A 131 9.40 -4.12 19.92
CA ILE A 131 10.09 -3.39 20.99
C ILE A 131 9.10 -3.02 22.10
N ARG A 132 7.95 -2.44 21.73
CA ARG A 132 6.93 -2.00 22.70
C ARG A 132 6.34 -3.15 23.52
N LYS A 133 6.38 -4.40 23.03
CA LYS A 133 5.91 -5.58 23.76
C LYS A 133 6.79 -6.01 24.93
N ASN A 134 8.02 -5.48 25.05
CA ASN A 134 8.94 -5.84 26.13
C ASN A 134 8.62 -5.18 27.49
N CYS A 135 7.42 -4.59 27.66
CA CYS A 135 6.87 -3.95 28.87
C CYS A 135 7.65 -2.73 29.40
N ASP A 136 8.98 -2.80 29.51
CA ASP A 136 9.86 -1.75 30.04
C ASP A 136 11.23 -1.72 29.35
N TYR A 137 11.95 -0.61 29.56
CA TYR A 137 13.27 -0.37 28.97
C TYR A 137 14.32 -1.39 29.39
N ASN A 138 14.37 -1.79 30.67
CA ASN A 138 15.42 -2.67 31.17
C ASN A 138 15.28 -4.07 30.57
N THR A 139 14.04 -4.57 30.48
CA THR A 139 13.74 -5.85 29.83
C THR A 139 14.15 -5.84 28.35
N TYR A 140 13.83 -4.77 27.62
CA TYR A 140 14.26 -4.63 26.23
C TYR A 140 15.78 -4.53 26.09
N HIS A 141 16.43 -3.71 26.91
CA HIS A 141 17.88 -3.51 26.93
C HIS A 141 18.61 -4.85 27.14
N GLN A 142 18.20 -5.65 28.13
CA GLN A 142 18.78 -6.98 28.36
C GLN A 142 18.62 -7.90 27.15
N LYS A 143 17.42 -7.96 26.55
CA LYS A 143 17.17 -8.78 25.34
C LYS A 143 17.97 -8.31 24.12
N PHE A 144 18.16 -7.00 23.97
CA PHE A 144 18.93 -6.42 22.88
C PHE A 144 20.42 -6.79 22.99
N TYR A 145 21.04 -6.64 24.15
CA TYR A 145 22.45 -7.00 24.34
C TYR A 145 22.69 -8.52 24.40
N ALA A 146 21.68 -9.31 24.74
CA ALA A 146 21.74 -10.78 24.67
C ALA A 146 21.54 -11.33 23.24
N MET A 147 21.26 -10.46 22.26
CA MET A 147 21.04 -10.86 20.87
C MET A 147 22.34 -11.31 20.21
N SER A 148 22.33 -12.52 19.62
CA SER A 148 23.42 -12.97 18.77
C SER A 148 23.35 -12.30 17.39
N LYS A 149 24.46 -12.30 16.63
CA LYS A 149 24.45 -11.87 15.23
C LYS A 149 23.44 -12.68 14.38
N GLU A 150 23.25 -13.96 14.70
CA GLU A 150 22.27 -14.83 14.04
C GLU A 150 20.82 -14.40 14.35
N ASP A 151 20.53 -14.07 15.62
CA ASP A 151 19.24 -13.52 16.03
C ASP A 151 18.93 -12.21 15.28
N LEU A 152 19.93 -11.32 15.16
CA LEU A 152 19.80 -10.06 14.43
C LEU A 152 19.48 -10.30 12.95
N LEU A 153 20.24 -11.18 12.30
CA LEU A 153 20.02 -11.52 10.89
C LEU A 153 18.62 -12.10 10.67
N ASN A 154 18.16 -12.99 11.56
CA ASN A 154 16.82 -13.56 11.48
C ASN A 154 15.71 -12.50 11.62
N ASP A 155 15.86 -11.56 12.57
CA ASP A 155 14.91 -10.45 12.74
C ASP A 155 14.90 -9.53 11.51
N LEU A 156 16.08 -9.23 10.94
CA LEU A 156 16.18 -8.47 9.68
C LEU A 156 15.49 -9.19 8.51
N ILE A 157 15.71 -10.50 8.34
CA ILE A 157 15.07 -11.30 7.30
C ILE A 157 13.55 -11.30 7.46
N GLU A 158 13.05 -11.43 8.70
CA GLU A 158 11.63 -11.32 8.98
C GLU A 158 11.11 -9.95 8.56
N GLN A 159 11.74 -8.86 8.99
CA GLN A 159 11.35 -7.49 8.61
C GLN A 159 11.39 -7.25 7.10
N ILE A 160 12.38 -7.80 6.37
CA ILE A 160 12.45 -7.73 4.91
C ILE A 160 11.20 -8.34 4.31
N TYR A 161 10.82 -9.56 4.74
CA TYR A 161 9.66 -10.25 4.22
C TYR A 161 8.37 -9.47 4.49
N ILE A 162 8.17 -8.96 5.72
CA ILE A 162 7.00 -8.16 6.07
C ILE A 162 6.90 -6.91 5.18
N ASN A 163 8.00 -6.16 5.05
CA ASN A 163 8.00 -4.91 4.31
C ASN A 163 7.84 -5.14 2.80
N ALA A 164 8.39 -6.22 2.25
CA ALA A 164 8.17 -6.62 0.87
C ALA A 164 6.69 -6.95 0.60
N GLU A 165 6.03 -7.68 1.51
CA GLU A 165 4.60 -7.98 1.41
C GLU A 165 3.74 -6.72 1.50
N ILE A 166 4.04 -5.81 2.44
CA ILE A 166 3.36 -4.52 2.57
C ILE A 166 3.52 -3.70 1.28
N ALA A 167 4.74 -3.60 0.76
CA ALA A 167 5.02 -2.88 -0.48
C ALA A 167 4.23 -3.48 -1.64
N SER A 168 4.28 -4.80 -1.84
CA SER A 168 3.56 -5.50 -2.90
C SER A 168 2.06 -5.22 -2.84
N ASN A 169 1.45 -5.37 -1.66
CA ASN A 169 0.03 -5.09 -1.45
C ASN A 169 -0.32 -3.62 -1.71
N LYS A 170 0.51 -2.67 -1.25
CA LYS A 170 0.30 -1.24 -1.51
C LYS A 170 0.36 -0.91 -3.01
N TYR A 171 1.35 -1.43 -3.74
CA TYR A 171 1.46 -1.20 -5.19
C TYR A 171 0.29 -1.82 -5.96
N ALA A 172 -0.18 -3.02 -5.59
CA ALA A 172 -1.34 -3.65 -6.21
C ALA A 172 -2.62 -2.82 -6.00
N THR A 173 -2.87 -2.37 -4.77
CA THR A 173 -4.01 -1.50 -4.44
C THR A 173 -3.90 -0.14 -5.12
N TYR A 174 -2.70 0.46 -5.14
CA TYR A 174 -2.42 1.72 -5.84
C TYR A 174 -2.74 1.63 -7.33
N ASN A 175 -2.21 0.61 -8.03
CA ASN A 175 -2.44 0.45 -9.46
C ASN A 175 -3.92 0.26 -9.78
N ARG A 176 -4.62 -0.56 -8.99
CA ARG A 176 -6.07 -0.73 -9.13
C ARG A 176 -6.84 0.57 -8.87
N GLY A 177 -6.49 1.28 -7.80
CA GLY A 177 -7.11 2.55 -7.44
C GLY A 177 -6.89 3.61 -8.53
N LEU A 178 -5.67 3.74 -9.04
CA LEU A 178 -5.31 4.67 -10.10
C LEU A 178 -6.11 4.42 -11.38
N ILE A 179 -6.18 3.17 -11.85
CA ILE A 179 -6.94 2.81 -13.06
C ILE A 179 -8.42 3.16 -12.89
N LEU A 180 -9.03 2.77 -11.77
CA LEU A 180 -10.44 3.06 -11.51
C LEU A 180 -10.72 4.56 -11.41
N THR A 181 -9.86 5.33 -10.74
CA THR A 181 -10.00 6.78 -10.65
C THR A 181 -9.88 7.44 -12.02
N ILE A 182 -8.88 7.07 -12.83
CA ILE A 182 -8.69 7.64 -14.18
C ILE A 182 -9.88 7.31 -15.06
N VAL A 183 -10.29 6.04 -15.13
CA VAL A 183 -11.42 5.61 -15.96
C VAL A 183 -12.69 6.31 -15.51
N GLY A 184 -13.01 6.30 -14.21
CA GLY A 184 -14.18 6.96 -13.66
C GLY A 184 -14.19 8.47 -13.93
N PHE A 185 -13.05 9.14 -13.76
CA PHE A 185 -12.90 10.57 -14.00
C PHE A 185 -13.06 10.94 -15.49
N VAL A 186 -12.42 10.20 -16.40
CA VAL A 186 -12.55 10.44 -17.84
C VAL A 186 -14.00 10.23 -18.29
N PHE A 187 -14.65 9.16 -17.85
CA PHE A 187 -16.07 8.93 -18.15
C PHE A 187 -16.98 10.02 -17.55
N PHE A 188 -16.70 10.46 -16.32
CA PHE A 188 -17.44 11.54 -15.67
C PHE A 188 -17.35 12.85 -16.47
N VAL A 189 -16.15 13.26 -16.87
CA VAL A 189 -15.94 14.48 -17.67
C VAL A 189 -16.60 14.36 -19.04
N MET A 190 -16.46 13.22 -19.73
CA MET A 190 -17.10 13.01 -21.03
C MET A 190 -18.62 13.09 -20.94
N LEU A 191 -19.23 12.44 -19.94
CA LEU A 191 -20.67 12.52 -19.75
C LEU A 191 -21.11 13.93 -19.36
N LEU A 192 -20.37 14.61 -18.49
CA LEU A 192 -20.66 16.01 -18.13
C LEU A 192 -20.72 16.91 -19.36
N LEU A 193 -19.73 16.84 -20.26
CA LEU A 193 -19.71 17.63 -21.50
C LEU A 193 -20.86 17.28 -22.44
N ILE A 194 -21.20 15.99 -22.56
CA ILE A 194 -22.37 15.55 -23.33
C ILE A 194 -23.65 16.11 -22.71
N GLY A 195 -23.76 16.07 -21.38
CA GLY A 195 -24.86 16.64 -20.63
C GLY A 195 -25.06 18.10 -20.96
N ILE A 196 -24.02 18.93 -20.80
CA ILE A 196 -24.04 20.38 -21.08
C ILE A 196 -24.48 20.69 -22.53
N TYR A 197 -24.17 19.82 -23.49
CA TYR A 197 -24.54 20.05 -24.89
C TYR A 197 -25.97 19.61 -25.23
N ILE A 198 -26.50 18.59 -24.54
CA ILE A 198 -27.80 17.98 -24.85
C ILE A 198 -28.92 18.56 -23.97
N TYR A 199 -28.61 18.88 -22.72
CA TYR A 199 -29.52 19.32 -21.66
C TYR A 199 -28.99 20.64 -21.08
#